data_AF-A0A1J3F0K6-F1
#
_entry.id   AF-A0A1J3F0K6-F1
#
_cell.length_a   1.000
_cell.length_b   1.000
_cell.length_c   1.000
_cell.angle_alpha   90.00
_cell.angle_beta   90.00
_cell.angle_gamma   90.00
#
_symmetry.space_group_name_H-M   'P 1'
#
loop_
_entity.id
_entity.type
_entity.pdbx_description
1 polymer ?
#
loop_
_entity_poly.entity_id
_entity_poly.type
_entity_poly.pdbx_seq_one_letter_code
_entity_poly.pdbx_strand_id
1 'polypeptide(L)'
;MDTIGREIKALKPKVREMFMSSIGSKSAKKNILFIYLLVSLGLAYHFEVEIEENLRDSFRKIEEMMEVEDDLYTVSVIFWVFRRYGHNISSDVFKRFKEDNGEFKACLAGDAKGLLSL
;
A
#
# COMPACT_ATOMS: atom_id res chain seq x y z
N MET A 1 20.39 15.81 23.70
CA MET A 1 19.18 15.32 23.00
C MET A 1 18.03 15.44 23.95
N ASP A 2 16.97 16.14 23.55
CA ASP A 2 15.70 16.14 24.29
C ASP A 2 15.10 14.72 24.35
N THR A 3 14.09 14.54 25.20
CA THR A 3 13.43 13.25 25.43
C THR A 3 12.81 12.68 24.15
N ILE A 4 12.23 13.54 23.30
CA ILE A 4 11.55 13.14 22.06
C ILE A 4 12.57 12.54 21.08
N GLY A 5 13.73 13.18 20.90
CA GLY A 5 14.79 12.67 20.02
C GLY A 5 15.32 11.29 20.43
N ARG A 6 15.37 11.00 21.74
CA ARG A 6 15.76 9.67 22.24
C ARG A 6 14.71 8.61 21.93
N GLU A 7 13.44 8.94 22.10
CA GLU A 7 12.32 8.03 21.81
C GLU A 7 12.23 7.71 20.31
N ILE A 8 12.35 8.72 19.45
CA ILE A 8 12.40 8.52 17.98
C ILE A 8 13.55 7.57 17.61
N LYS A 9 14.75 7.79 18.18
CA LYS A 9 15.91 6.93 17.93
C LYS A 9 15.70 5.49 18.39
N ALA A 10 14.95 5.28 19.48
CA ALA A 10 14.62 3.96 20.00
C ALA A 10 13.50 3.24 19.21
N LEU A 11 12.55 3.99 18.65
CA LEU A 11 11.42 3.45 17.89
C LEU A 11 11.75 3.18 16.42
N LYS A 12 12.63 3.98 15.81
CA LYS A 12 12.98 3.86 14.39
C LYS A 12 13.44 2.44 13.98
N PRO A 13 14.30 1.73 14.75
CA PRO A 13 14.67 0.35 14.43
C PRO A 13 13.49 -0.63 14.47
N LYS A 14 12.53 -0.44 15.38
CA LYS A 14 11.33 -1.30 15.47
C LYS A 14 10.44 -1.16 14.23
N VAL A 15 10.29 0.07 13.74
CA VAL A 15 9.55 0.34 12.49
C VAL A 15 10.27 -0.30 11.29
N ARG A 16 11.61 -0.29 11.26
CA ARG A 16 12.40 -1.00 10.23
C ARG A 16 12.18 -2.51 10.27
N GLU A 17 12.17 -3.10 11.47
CA GLU A 17 11.93 -4.53 11.64
C GLU A 17 10.55 -4.95 11.11
N MET A 18 9.53 -4.08 11.22
CA MET A 18 8.20 -4.34 10.66
C MET A 18 8.22 -4.56 9.13
N PHE A 19 9.12 -3.88 8.40
CA PHE A 19 9.33 -4.16 6.96
C PHE A 19 9.94 -5.54 6.70
N MET A 20 10.89 -5.97 7.55
CA MET A 20 11.66 -7.22 7.37
C MET A 20 10.93 -8.46 7.87
N SER A 21 10.03 -8.32 8.85
CA SER A 21 9.24 -9.42 9.41
C SER A 21 8.24 -10.06 8.43
N SER A 22 8.11 -9.46 7.24
CA SER A 22 7.10 -9.75 6.24
C SER A 22 7.72 -10.42 5.00
N ILE A 23 7.99 -11.73 5.04
CA ILE A 23 8.41 -12.53 3.87
C ILE A 23 7.20 -13.31 3.29
N GLY A 24 6.90 -13.18 1.98
CA GLY A 24 5.81 -13.89 1.27
C GLY A 24 4.85 -13.00 0.42
N SER A 25 3.93 -13.55 -0.38
CA SER A 25 2.98 -12.71 -1.17
C SER A 25 1.91 -12.04 -0.28
N LYS A 26 1.43 -12.75 0.75
CA LYS A 26 0.55 -12.22 1.80
C LYS A 26 1.22 -11.11 2.64
N SER A 27 2.56 -11.04 2.61
CA SER A 27 3.35 -10.06 3.33
C SER A 27 3.57 -8.78 2.49
N ALA A 28 3.64 -8.90 1.16
CA ALA A 28 3.80 -7.77 0.25
C ALA A 28 2.63 -6.77 0.30
N LYS A 29 1.37 -7.25 0.31
CA LYS A 29 0.19 -6.38 0.51
C LYS A 29 0.24 -5.59 1.81
N LYS A 30 0.57 -6.28 2.91
CA LYS A 30 0.68 -5.64 4.24
C LYS A 30 1.76 -4.57 4.25
N ASN A 31 2.89 -4.82 3.59
CA ASN A 31 3.96 -3.84 3.50
C ASN A 31 3.52 -2.61 2.70
N ILE A 32 2.79 -2.77 1.59
CA ILE A 32 2.27 -1.63 0.82
C ILE A 32 1.28 -0.80 1.64
N LEU A 33 0.37 -1.44 2.38
CA LEU A 33 -0.53 -0.75 3.30
C LEU A 33 0.24 -0.03 4.43
N PHE A 34 1.34 -0.60 4.90
CA PHE A 34 2.20 0.01 5.90
C PHE A 34 2.95 1.22 5.33
N ILE A 35 3.43 1.14 4.09
CA ILE A 35 4.02 2.28 3.36
C ILE A 35 2.99 3.41 3.25
N TYR A 36 1.76 3.10 2.86
CA TYR A 36 0.68 4.08 2.80
C TYR A 36 0.45 4.78 4.16
N LEU A 37 0.46 4.02 5.26
CA LEU A 37 0.35 4.57 6.61
C LEU A 37 1.53 5.50 6.93
N LEU A 38 2.76 5.10 6.65
CA LEU A 38 3.95 5.94 6.88
C LEU A 38 3.93 7.22 6.07
N VAL A 39 3.46 7.18 4.82
CA VAL A 39 3.29 8.37 4.00
C VAL A 39 2.22 9.28 4.58
N SER A 40 1.08 8.72 4.99
CA SER A 40 -0.04 9.47 5.58
C SER A 40 0.33 10.12 6.92
N LEU A 41 1.23 9.50 7.68
CA LEU A 41 1.79 10.04 8.92
C LEU A 41 2.95 11.03 8.69
N GLY A 42 3.39 11.24 7.45
CA GLY A 42 4.55 12.09 7.15
C GLY A 42 5.89 11.50 7.62
N LEU A 43 5.97 10.19 7.81
CA LEU A 43 7.15 9.49 8.33
C LEU A 43 7.93 8.72 7.26
N ALA A 44 7.41 8.63 6.03
CA ALA A 44 8.02 7.84 4.95
C ALA A 44 9.48 8.23 4.65
N TYR A 45 9.84 9.52 4.78
CA TYR A 45 11.19 10.03 4.53
C TYR A 45 12.27 9.42 5.44
N HIS A 46 11.88 8.80 6.57
CA HIS A 46 12.82 8.12 7.44
C HIS A 46 13.24 6.72 6.94
N PHE A 47 12.53 6.18 5.96
CA PHE A 47 12.60 4.77 5.53
C PHE A 47 12.64 4.64 4.00
N GLU A 48 13.16 5.64 3.28
CA GLU A 48 13.12 5.68 1.81
C GLU A 48 13.74 4.44 1.15
N VAL A 49 14.89 3.98 1.67
CA VAL A 49 15.59 2.79 1.17
C VAL A 49 14.73 1.54 1.36
N GLU A 50 14.19 1.35 2.57
CA GLU A 50 13.35 0.20 2.90
C GLU A 50 12.08 0.17 2.05
N ILE A 51 11.49 1.35 1.78
CA ILE A 51 10.31 1.50 0.93
C ILE A 51 10.64 1.13 -0.52
N GLU A 52 11.73 1.66 -1.08
CA GLU A 52 12.14 1.40 -2.46
C GLU A 52 12.42 -0.09 -2.70
N GLU A 53 13.17 -0.73 -1.80
CA GLU A 53 13.46 -2.17 -1.89
C GLU A 53 12.18 -3.01 -1.83
N ASN A 54 11.28 -2.67 -0.90
CA ASN A 54 10.01 -3.39 -0.74
C ASN A 54 9.10 -3.26 -1.96
N LEU A 55 9.00 -2.06 -2.54
CA LEU A 55 8.18 -1.82 -3.72
C LEU A 55 8.78 -2.51 -4.95
N ARG A 56 10.09 -2.48 -5.13
CA ARG A 56 10.78 -3.19 -6.21
C ARG A 56 10.48 -4.69 -6.19
N ASP A 57 10.54 -5.31 -5.00
CA ASP A 57 10.31 -6.73 -4.85
C ASP A 57 8.82 -7.09 -4.97
N SER A 58 7.94 -6.25 -4.43
CA SER A 58 6.48 -6.43 -4.50
C SER A 58 5.94 -6.24 -5.91
N PHE A 59 6.52 -5.33 -6.69
CA PHE A 59 6.09 -5.05 -8.06
C PHE A 59 6.24 -6.27 -8.98
N ARG A 60 7.26 -7.11 -8.74
CA ARG A 60 7.45 -8.38 -9.48
C ARG A 60 6.31 -9.38 -9.30
N LYS A 61 5.48 -9.21 -8.26
CA LYS A 61 4.35 -10.07 -7.90
C LYS A 61 3.02 -9.32 -7.96
N ILE A 62 2.98 -8.15 -8.61
CA ILE A 62 1.80 -7.27 -8.62
C ILE A 62 0.60 -7.94 -9.26
N GLU A 63 0.81 -8.72 -10.33
CA GLU A 63 -0.27 -9.42 -11.03
C GLU A 63 -0.93 -10.45 -10.11
N GLU A 64 -0.15 -11.37 -9.50
CA GLU A 64 -0.64 -12.34 -8.51
C GLU A 64 -1.33 -11.66 -7.32
N MET A 65 -0.74 -10.55 -6.84
CA MET A 65 -1.26 -9.80 -5.70
C MET A 65 -2.64 -9.19 -5.99
N MET A 66 -2.83 -8.70 -7.22
CA MET A 66 -4.03 -8.00 -7.64
C MET A 66 -5.07 -8.96 -8.18
N GLU A 67 -4.70 -10.08 -8.81
CA GLU A 67 -5.64 -11.01 -9.47
C GLU A 67 -6.80 -11.40 -8.54
N VAL A 68 -6.50 -11.79 -7.30
CA VAL A 68 -7.47 -12.30 -6.31
C VAL A 68 -7.95 -11.26 -5.28
N GLU A 69 -7.65 -9.96 -5.47
CA GLU A 69 -8.03 -8.91 -4.51
C GLU A 69 -9.35 -8.23 -4.89
N ASP A 70 -10.37 -8.43 -4.07
CA ASP A 70 -11.71 -7.86 -4.27
C ASP A 70 -12.06 -6.76 -3.25
N ASP A 71 -11.13 -6.42 -2.34
CA ASP A 71 -11.28 -5.28 -1.44
C ASP A 71 -10.90 -3.98 -2.16
N LEU A 72 -11.89 -3.09 -2.37
CA LEU A 72 -11.70 -1.81 -3.08
C LEU A 72 -10.63 -0.95 -2.40
N TYR A 73 -10.67 -0.84 -1.07
CA TYR A 73 -9.65 -0.12 -0.30
C TYR A 73 -8.24 -0.60 -0.61
N THR A 74 -8.02 -1.92 -0.56
CA THR A 74 -6.70 -2.51 -0.78
C THR A 74 -6.21 -2.28 -2.22
N VAL A 75 -7.06 -2.49 -3.23
CA VAL A 75 -6.70 -2.23 -4.63
C VAL A 75 -6.33 -0.76 -4.84
N SER A 76 -7.14 0.17 -4.32
CA SER A 76 -6.90 1.60 -4.48
C SER A 76 -5.60 2.05 -3.80
N VAL A 77 -5.33 1.57 -2.58
CA VAL A 77 -4.08 1.90 -1.88
C VAL A 77 -2.87 1.34 -2.61
N ILE A 78 -2.93 0.09 -3.08
CA ILE A 78 -1.83 -0.51 -3.85
C ILE A 78 -1.55 0.31 -5.12
N PHE A 79 -2.61 0.63 -5.88
CA PHE A 79 -2.52 1.45 -7.08
C PHE A 79 -1.88 2.82 -6.78
N TRP A 80 -2.34 3.49 -5.73
CA TRP A 80 -1.84 4.80 -5.33
C TRP A 80 -0.35 4.75 -4.93
N VAL A 81 0.05 3.81 -4.08
CA VAL A 81 1.43 3.69 -3.60
C VAL A 81 2.36 3.45 -4.79
N PHE A 82 2.07 2.47 -5.64
CA PHE A 82 2.96 2.18 -6.77
C PHE A 82 3.10 3.36 -7.73
N ARG A 83 1.99 4.03 -8.08
CA ARG A 83 2.07 5.22 -8.94
C ARG A 83 2.82 6.38 -8.29
N ARG A 84 2.64 6.59 -6.97
CA ARG A 84 3.37 7.61 -6.21
C ARG A 84 4.88 7.42 -6.28
N TYR A 85 5.34 6.16 -6.30
CA TYR A 85 6.75 5.80 -6.35
C TYR A 85 7.23 5.49 -7.78
N GLY A 86 6.50 5.93 -8.81
CA GLY A 86 6.96 5.88 -10.21
C GLY A 86 6.73 4.56 -10.94
N HIS A 87 6.03 3.60 -10.34
CA HIS A 87 5.66 2.35 -11.00
C HIS A 87 4.37 2.53 -11.82
N ASN A 88 4.42 2.11 -13.09
CA ASN A 88 3.27 2.21 -13.98
C ASN A 88 2.33 1.02 -13.77
N ILE A 89 1.24 1.24 -13.03
CA ILE A 89 0.11 0.31 -12.92
C ILE A 89 -1.05 0.81 -13.77
N SER A 90 -1.61 -0.08 -14.60
CA SER A 90 -2.81 0.20 -15.40
C SER A 90 -4.03 0.43 -14.50
N SER A 91 -4.88 1.40 -14.85
CA SER A 91 -6.18 1.60 -14.20
C SER A 91 -7.15 0.43 -14.43
N ASP A 92 -6.80 -0.51 -15.31
CA ASP A 92 -7.58 -1.73 -15.57
C ASP A 92 -7.75 -2.61 -14.34
N VAL A 93 -6.92 -2.46 -13.32
CA VAL A 93 -7.09 -3.13 -12.02
C VAL A 93 -8.45 -2.85 -11.39
N PHE A 94 -9.07 -1.70 -11.72
CA PHE A 94 -10.39 -1.30 -11.25
C PHE A 94 -11.56 -1.85 -12.07
N LYS A 95 -11.32 -2.50 -13.22
CA LYS A 95 -12.40 -3.08 -14.05
C LYS A 95 -13.23 -4.10 -13.26
N ARG A 96 -12.63 -4.80 -12.29
CA ARG A 96 -13.32 -5.73 -11.38
C ARG A 96 -14.42 -5.10 -10.52
N PHE A 97 -14.34 -3.78 -10.29
CA PHE A 97 -15.30 -3.01 -9.50
C PHE A 97 -16.40 -2.39 -10.35
N LYS A 98 -16.39 -2.66 -11.66
CA LYS A 98 -17.35 -2.13 -12.61
C LYS A 98 -18.31 -3.21 -13.10
N GLU A 99 -19.48 -2.77 -13.53
CA GLU A 99 -20.44 -3.57 -14.29
C GLU A 99 -20.14 -3.48 -15.79
N ASP A 100 -20.82 -4.30 -16.59
CA ASP A 100 -20.62 -4.38 -18.04
C ASP A 100 -20.92 -3.04 -18.76
N ASN A 101 -21.75 -2.18 -18.16
CA ASN A 101 -22.04 -0.83 -18.63
C ASN A 101 -20.92 0.18 -18.32
N GLY A 102 -19.88 -0.21 -17.57
CA GLY A 102 -18.75 0.62 -17.18
C GLY A 102 -18.93 1.44 -15.90
N GLU A 103 -20.11 1.38 -15.27
CA GLU A 103 -20.40 2.00 -13.98
C GLU A 103 -19.84 1.18 -12.82
N PHE A 104 -19.58 1.81 -11.68
CA PHE A 104 -19.16 1.09 -10.47
C PHE A 104 -20.33 0.27 -9.89
N LYS A 105 -20.04 -0.95 -9.44
CA LYS A 105 -21.03 -1.86 -8.85
C LYS A 105 -21.76 -1.18 -7.70
N ALA A 106 -23.10 -1.25 -7.71
CA ALA A 106 -23.93 -0.62 -6.69
C ALA A 106 -23.64 -1.13 -5.26
N CYS A 107 -23.14 -2.37 -5.12
CA CYS A 107 -22.74 -2.93 -3.82
C CYS A 107 -21.58 -2.18 -3.14
N LEU A 108 -20.80 -1.38 -3.88
CA LEU A 108 -19.70 -0.57 -3.33
C LEU A 108 -20.20 0.65 -2.55
N ALA A 109 -21.48 1.02 -2.68
CA ALA A 109 -22.05 2.16 -1.96
C ALA A 109 -21.94 2.05 -0.43
N GLY A 110 -21.85 0.82 0.10
CA GLY A 110 -21.63 0.56 1.53
C GLY A 110 -20.16 0.63 1.98
N ASP A 111 -19.21 0.62 1.05
CA ASP A 111 -17.77 0.65 1.34
C ASP A 111 -17.23 2.09 1.29
N ALA A 112 -17.62 2.89 2.28
CA ALA A 112 -17.17 4.28 2.37
C ALA A 112 -15.63 4.42 2.41
N LYS A 113 -14.93 3.44 2.98
CA LYS A 113 -13.47 3.45 3.09
C LYS A 113 -12.80 3.17 1.75
N GLY A 114 -13.31 2.17 1.01
CA GLY A 114 -12.86 1.89 -0.35
C GLY A 114 -13.14 3.06 -1.29
N LEU A 115 -14.34 3.63 -1.22
CA LEU A 115 -14.73 4.80 -2.03
C LEU A 115 -13.86 6.02 -1.76
N LEU A 116 -13.48 6.27 -0.50
CA LEU A 116 -12.56 7.37 -0.16
C LEU A 116 -11.15 7.15 -0.69
N SER A 117 -10.75 5.89 -0.89
CA SER A 117 -9.39 5.54 -1.28
C SER A 117 -9.21 5.40 -2.78
N LEU A 118 -10.29 5.13 -3.53
CA LEU A 118 -10.38 5.07 -4.99
C LEU A 118 -10.00 6.42 -5.64
#